data_AF-N1R206-F1
#
_entry.id   AF-N1R206-F1
#
_cell.length_a   1.000
_cell.length_b   1.000
_cell.length_c   1.000
_cell.angle_alpha   90.00
_cell.angle_beta   90.00
_cell.angle_gamma   90.00
#
_symmetry.space_group_name_H-M   'P 1'
#
loop_
_entity.id
_entity.type
_entity.pdbx_description
1 polymer ?
#
loop_
_entity_poly.entity_id
_entity_poly.type
_entity_poly.pdbx_seq_one_letter_code
_entity_poly.pdbx_strand_id
1 'polypeptide(L)'
;MSSSSDNPNTVTDRGLFSKSSKDDAADKKKKQEEKTEEEEGGGGFIDKVKDFIHDIGEKIEEAVGFGKPSADVARIHVPHIGLHRADLVVDVLIKNPNPVPIPLVDIDYLIDSDGRKAVAGLIPDARHSARTARRRSSAGGKLAAGLIPDAGTIRAHGEETVKVPITLDFDDIRSTYADIKPGSIIPYLLRVIFLVDVPVFGRIKIPLDKSGEIPIPYKPDVDVDKIKFHHFSFEETTATIHLSLENKNDFDLGLNLLQYEMWLGDDSVVEAELTDSTRIEKQGITKMQIPFTFRPKDLGSAVWDMIRGRGTGYSIKGKIDVDTPFGNMKLPIDKVGGTTRLKKDDDDDERFGAKNSAEPSFCCIAALKLCTLSIIASQLVLLASCSGSVETR
;
A
#
# COMPACT_ATOMS: atom_id res chain seq x y z
N MET A 1 72.40 28.15 6.19
CA MET A 1 72.32 26.98 5.27
C MET A 1 71.84 27.47 3.91
N SER A 2 72.03 26.66 2.86
CA SER A 2 72.07 27.09 1.46
C SER A 2 70.86 27.90 0.97
N SER A 3 71.14 28.89 0.15
CA SER A 3 70.20 29.78 -0.55
C SER A 3 69.97 29.34 -2.00
N SER A 4 68.78 29.60 -2.54
CA SER A 4 68.62 30.27 -3.85
C SER A 4 67.17 30.63 -4.14
N SER A 5 66.93 31.91 -4.45
CA SER A 5 65.87 32.31 -5.38
C SER A 5 66.48 32.38 -6.79
N ASP A 6 65.66 32.23 -7.83
CA ASP A 6 65.45 33.29 -8.85
C ASP A 6 64.65 32.79 -10.07
N ASN A 7 64.07 33.74 -10.79
CA ASN A 7 63.31 33.64 -12.05
C ASN A 7 64.22 34.23 -13.19
N PRO A 8 63.84 34.49 -14.47
CA PRO A 8 62.58 34.21 -15.18
C PRO A 8 62.67 33.79 -16.69
N ASN A 9 61.50 33.50 -17.28
CA ASN A 9 61.01 33.88 -18.64
C ASN A 9 61.58 33.35 -19.99
N THR A 10 60.62 33.10 -20.92
CA THR A 10 60.61 33.23 -22.41
C THR A 10 61.44 32.24 -23.28
N VAL A 11 60.97 31.57 -24.36
CA VAL A 11 60.04 31.85 -25.52
C VAL A 11 60.76 32.63 -26.65
N THR A 12 60.86 32.24 -27.95
CA THR A 12 60.47 31.07 -28.83
C THR A 12 61.75 30.42 -29.49
N ASP A 13 61.85 29.73 -30.66
CA ASP A 13 61.00 29.34 -31.83
C ASP A 13 61.61 28.18 -32.69
N ARG A 14 60.82 27.63 -33.64
CA ARG A 14 61.15 26.92 -34.92
C ARG A 14 61.93 25.58 -34.98
N GLY A 15 61.41 24.64 -35.81
CA GLY A 15 62.13 23.49 -36.39
C GLY A 15 61.26 22.21 -36.56
N LEU A 16 60.42 22.06 -37.60
CA LEU A 16 60.65 21.52 -38.97
C LEU A 16 60.87 19.97 -39.11
N PHE A 17 60.18 19.41 -40.12
CA PHE A 17 59.97 17.98 -40.47
C PHE A 17 61.21 17.13 -40.82
N SER A 18 61.10 15.81 -40.64
CA SER A 18 61.57 14.77 -41.60
C SER A 18 60.86 13.40 -41.40
N LYS A 19 61.18 12.36 -42.20
CA LYS A 19 60.44 11.07 -42.34
C LYS A 19 61.40 9.90 -42.66
N SER A 20 61.10 8.60 -42.47
CA SER A 20 59.93 7.92 -41.84
C SER A 20 60.44 6.81 -40.87
N SER A 21 60.36 5.47 -40.98
CA SER A 21 59.65 4.41 -41.76
C SER A 21 60.19 3.04 -41.25
N LYS A 22 59.54 1.86 -41.30
CA LYS A 22 58.17 1.31 -41.49
C LYS A 22 58.29 -0.23 -41.18
N ASP A 23 57.18 -0.98 -41.13
CA ASP A 23 57.11 -2.48 -41.12
C ASP A 23 57.57 -3.18 -39.79
N ASP A 24 57.05 -4.32 -39.32
CA ASP A 24 55.72 -4.97 -39.49
C ASP A 24 55.41 -6.03 -38.37
N ALA A 25 54.11 -6.29 -38.13
CA ALA A 25 53.44 -7.51 -37.58
C ALA A 25 53.83 -8.26 -36.25
N ALA A 26 52.79 -8.52 -35.43
CA ALA A 26 52.53 -9.70 -34.54
C ALA A 26 53.40 -9.94 -33.25
N ASP A 27 53.00 -10.70 -32.21
CA ASP A 27 51.72 -11.41 -31.87
C ASP A 27 51.35 -11.38 -30.35
N LYS A 28 50.13 -11.84 -30.02
CA LYS A 28 49.40 -11.93 -28.72
C LYS A 28 50.18 -12.27 -27.43
N LYS A 29 49.83 -11.56 -26.33
CA LYS A 29 49.37 -12.04 -24.97
C LYS A 29 49.47 -10.88 -23.96
N LYS A 30 48.65 -10.73 -22.90
CA LYS A 30 47.43 -11.39 -22.37
C LYS A 30 46.52 -10.26 -21.85
N LYS A 31 45.21 -10.47 -21.79
CA LYS A 31 44.35 -9.83 -20.77
C LYS A 31 43.43 -10.88 -20.18
N GLN A 32 43.21 -10.83 -18.87
CA GLN A 32 42.26 -11.69 -18.18
C GLN A 32 40.93 -10.93 -18.08
N GLU A 33 39.84 -11.63 -18.35
CA GLU A 33 38.50 -11.23 -17.94
C GLU A 33 38.05 -12.29 -16.93
N GLU A 34 37.55 -11.85 -15.78
CA GLU A 34 37.00 -12.73 -14.76
C GLU A 34 35.66 -13.27 -15.26
N LYS A 35 35.49 -14.59 -15.24
CA LYS A 35 34.17 -15.19 -15.30
C LYS A 35 33.61 -15.19 -13.88
N THR A 36 32.59 -14.36 -13.64
CA THR A 36 31.65 -14.63 -12.56
C THR A 36 30.92 -15.93 -12.90
N GLU A 37 30.91 -16.89 -11.99
CA GLU A 37 30.12 -18.10 -12.12
C GLU A 37 28.68 -17.78 -11.68
N GLU A 38 27.78 -17.57 -12.65
CA GLU A 38 26.35 -17.50 -12.36
C GLU A 38 25.82 -18.93 -12.12
N GLU A 39 25.16 -19.16 -10.98
CA GLU A 39 24.60 -20.47 -10.65
C GLU A 39 23.44 -20.80 -11.62
N GLU A 40 23.49 -21.96 -12.30
CA GLU A 40 22.45 -22.40 -13.25
C GLU A 40 21.13 -22.77 -12.54
N GLY A 41 20.39 -21.75 -12.11
CA GLY A 41 19.14 -21.79 -11.35
C GLY A 41 17.91 -22.30 -12.12
N GLY A 42 18.04 -23.38 -12.88
CA GLY A 42 16.92 -24.14 -13.43
C GLY A 42 16.44 -23.71 -14.82
N GLY A 43 17.24 -24.00 -15.86
CA GLY A 43 16.84 -23.89 -17.26
C GLY A 43 15.55 -24.67 -17.55
N GLY A 44 14.45 -23.93 -17.70
CA GLY A 44 13.11 -24.47 -17.68
C GLY A 44 12.65 -25.01 -19.03
N PHE A 45 11.48 -25.65 -19.05
CA PHE A 45 10.80 -26.02 -20.30
C PHE A 45 10.54 -24.80 -21.21
N ILE A 46 10.43 -23.60 -20.63
CA ILE A 46 10.19 -22.34 -21.35
C ILE A 46 11.39 -21.96 -22.21
N ASP A 47 12.63 -22.14 -21.75
CA ASP A 47 13.81 -21.75 -22.52
C ASP A 47 13.94 -22.63 -23.76
N LYS A 48 13.71 -23.93 -23.61
CA LYS A 48 13.60 -24.88 -24.73
C LYS A 48 12.44 -24.56 -25.68
N VAL A 49 11.44 -23.79 -25.26
CA VAL A 49 10.36 -23.28 -26.13
C VAL A 49 10.76 -21.95 -26.79
N LYS A 50 11.53 -21.08 -26.14
CA LYS A 50 12.16 -19.90 -26.78
C LYS A 50 13.11 -20.35 -27.90
N ASP A 51 13.97 -21.33 -27.61
CA ASP A 51 14.89 -21.94 -28.57
C ASP A 51 14.13 -22.50 -29.78
N PHE A 52 13.07 -23.28 -29.54
CA PHE A 52 12.24 -23.89 -30.60
C PHE A 52 11.41 -22.86 -31.38
N ILE A 53 11.09 -21.71 -30.77
CA ILE A 53 10.45 -20.56 -31.43
C ILE A 53 11.44 -19.90 -32.41
N HIS A 54 12.69 -19.69 -32.01
CA HIS A 54 13.74 -19.16 -32.89
C HIS A 54 14.08 -20.15 -34.01
N ASP A 55 14.37 -21.41 -33.67
CA ASP A 55 14.86 -22.43 -34.60
C ASP A 55 13.84 -22.86 -35.67
N ILE A 56 12.54 -22.55 -35.49
CA ILE A 56 11.51 -22.71 -36.53
C ILE A 56 11.24 -21.42 -37.29
N GLY A 57 11.27 -20.24 -36.64
CA GLY A 57 11.06 -18.96 -37.32
C GLY A 57 12.13 -18.68 -38.37
N GLU A 58 13.39 -18.81 -37.98
CA GLU A 58 14.56 -18.51 -38.82
C GLU A 58 14.65 -19.40 -40.08
N LYS A 59 13.99 -20.57 -40.09
CA LYS A 59 13.96 -21.51 -41.23
C LYS A 59 12.80 -21.28 -42.22
N ILE A 60 11.90 -20.33 -41.95
CA ILE A 60 10.69 -20.10 -42.77
C ILE A 60 10.55 -18.63 -43.20
N GLU A 61 11.21 -17.66 -42.54
CA GLU A 61 11.15 -16.24 -42.91
C GLU A 61 11.67 -15.90 -44.34
N GLU A 62 12.43 -16.80 -44.98
CA GLU A 62 12.79 -16.66 -46.41
C GLU A 62 11.61 -16.92 -47.38
N ALA A 63 10.49 -17.48 -46.91
CA ALA A 63 9.41 -18.00 -47.76
C ALA A 63 8.01 -17.43 -47.43
N VAL A 64 7.64 -16.38 -48.18
CA VAL A 64 6.35 -15.66 -48.13
C VAL A 64 6.22 -14.74 -46.90
N GLY A 65 5.61 -13.56 -47.08
CA GLY A 65 5.50 -12.50 -46.07
C GLY A 65 4.52 -12.78 -44.92
N PHE A 66 4.68 -13.90 -44.23
CA PHE A 66 3.99 -14.23 -42.98
C PHE A 66 5.04 -14.31 -41.85
N GLY A 67 4.89 -13.47 -40.82
CA GLY A 67 5.80 -13.40 -39.68
C GLY A 67 5.15 -13.92 -38.40
N LYS A 68 5.95 -14.32 -37.42
CA LYS A 68 5.41 -14.73 -36.13
C LYS A 68 4.78 -13.53 -35.39
N PRO A 69 3.52 -13.60 -34.92
CA PRO A 69 2.96 -12.57 -34.05
C PRO A 69 3.72 -12.49 -32.72
N SER A 70 3.81 -11.27 -32.18
CA SER A 70 4.49 -10.95 -30.92
C SER A 70 3.53 -10.31 -29.92
N ALA A 71 3.83 -10.44 -28.62
CA ALA A 71 3.04 -9.88 -27.53
C ALA A 71 3.95 -9.26 -26.47
N ASP A 72 3.55 -8.13 -25.88
CA ASP A 72 4.25 -7.47 -24.77
C ASP A 72 3.26 -6.85 -23.76
N VAL A 73 3.66 -6.75 -22.50
CA VAL A 73 2.86 -6.11 -21.44
C VAL A 73 2.96 -4.59 -21.57
N ALA A 74 1.97 -3.98 -22.21
CA ALA A 74 1.87 -2.54 -22.38
C ALA A 74 1.56 -1.81 -21.06
N ARG A 75 0.77 -2.44 -20.17
CA ARG A 75 0.48 -1.90 -18.83
C ARG A 75 0.02 -3.00 -17.88
N ILE A 76 0.37 -2.87 -16.60
CA ILE A 76 -0.37 -3.50 -15.49
C ILE A 76 -0.99 -2.36 -14.69
N HIS A 77 -2.26 -2.46 -14.34
CA HIS A 77 -2.91 -1.50 -13.44
C HIS A 77 -3.90 -2.20 -12.51
N VAL A 78 -4.26 -1.52 -11.41
CA VAL A 78 -5.14 -2.04 -10.36
C VAL A 78 -6.41 -1.18 -10.34
N PRO A 79 -7.52 -1.58 -11.01
CA PRO A 79 -8.77 -0.81 -10.97
C PRO A 79 -9.40 -0.70 -9.58
N HIS A 80 -9.19 -1.70 -8.72
CA HIS A 80 -9.73 -1.71 -7.37
C HIS A 80 -8.86 -2.54 -6.42
N ILE A 81 -8.68 -2.04 -5.20
CA ILE A 81 -7.98 -2.73 -4.11
C ILE A 81 -8.63 -2.37 -2.77
N GLY A 82 -8.72 -3.36 -1.88
CA GLY A 82 -9.17 -3.21 -0.50
C GLY A 82 -8.51 -4.25 0.42
N LEU A 83 -9.05 -4.48 1.61
CA LEU A 83 -8.44 -5.38 2.61
C LEU A 83 -8.50 -6.88 2.25
N HIS A 84 -9.48 -7.31 1.46
CA HIS A 84 -9.74 -8.73 1.16
C HIS A 84 -9.43 -9.11 -0.29
N ARG A 85 -9.42 -8.14 -1.21
CA ARG A 85 -9.39 -8.38 -2.65
C ARG A 85 -8.61 -7.28 -3.37
N ALA A 86 -7.92 -7.65 -4.43
CA ALA A 86 -7.46 -6.72 -5.46
C ALA A 86 -7.85 -7.26 -6.84
N ASP A 87 -8.33 -6.37 -7.70
CA ASP A 87 -8.55 -6.67 -9.11
C ASP A 87 -7.43 -5.99 -9.91
N LEU A 88 -6.74 -6.78 -10.72
CA LEU A 88 -5.67 -6.36 -11.63
C LEU A 88 -6.16 -6.46 -13.06
N VAL A 89 -5.71 -5.54 -13.91
CA VAL A 89 -5.89 -5.62 -15.37
C VAL A 89 -4.53 -5.49 -16.02
N VAL A 90 -4.18 -6.50 -16.81
CA VAL A 90 -2.98 -6.52 -17.64
C VAL A 90 -3.40 -6.20 -19.08
N ASP A 91 -2.94 -5.05 -19.57
CA ASP A 91 -3.03 -4.67 -20.98
C ASP A 91 -1.86 -5.32 -21.73
N VAL A 92 -2.14 -6.35 -22.53
CA VAL A 92 -1.14 -6.97 -23.42
C VAL A 92 -1.37 -6.49 -24.84
N LEU A 93 -0.34 -5.86 -25.42
CA LEU A 93 -0.36 -5.44 -26.82
C LEU A 93 0.15 -6.59 -27.68
N ILE A 94 -0.71 -7.14 -28.55
CA ILE A 94 -0.37 -8.20 -29.49
C ILE A 94 -0.29 -7.62 -30.89
N LYS A 95 0.83 -7.84 -31.58
CA LYS A 95 1.12 -7.34 -32.93
C LYS A 95 1.02 -8.48 -33.93
N ASN A 96 0.22 -8.29 -34.98
CA ASN A 96 0.09 -9.22 -36.08
C ASN A 96 0.83 -8.68 -37.32
N PRO A 97 2.02 -9.21 -37.67
CA PRO A 97 2.74 -8.79 -38.87
C PRO A 97 2.12 -9.33 -40.18
N ASN A 98 1.13 -10.22 -40.11
CA ASN A 98 0.63 -10.97 -41.27
C ASN A 98 -0.45 -10.20 -42.05
N PRO A 99 -0.57 -10.44 -43.38
CA PRO A 99 -1.61 -9.85 -44.23
C PRO A 99 -3.02 -10.43 -44.01
N VAL A 100 -3.20 -11.26 -42.99
CA VAL A 100 -4.46 -11.94 -42.64
C VAL A 100 -4.78 -11.75 -41.15
N PRO A 101 -6.07 -11.66 -40.75
CA PRO A 101 -6.43 -11.63 -39.34
C PRO A 101 -6.07 -12.93 -38.61
N ILE A 102 -5.80 -12.84 -37.30
CA ILE A 102 -5.47 -13.97 -36.43
C ILE A 102 -6.50 -14.03 -35.29
N PRO A 103 -7.32 -15.10 -35.18
CA PRO A 103 -8.17 -15.31 -34.01
C PRO A 103 -7.34 -15.66 -32.77
N LEU A 104 -7.70 -15.05 -31.64
CA LEU A 104 -7.26 -15.48 -30.31
C LEU A 104 -8.18 -16.62 -29.85
N VAL A 105 -7.62 -17.80 -29.65
CA VAL A 105 -8.39 -19.00 -29.27
C VAL A 105 -8.56 -19.06 -27.76
N ASP A 106 -7.45 -18.99 -27.02
CA ASP A 106 -7.40 -19.16 -25.57
C ASP A 106 -6.29 -18.28 -24.97
N ILE A 107 -6.50 -17.78 -23.76
CA ILE A 107 -5.47 -17.17 -22.92
C ILE A 107 -5.37 -17.95 -21.61
N ASP A 108 -4.34 -18.77 -21.46
CA ASP A 108 -3.94 -19.33 -20.16
C ASP A 108 -3.17 -18.24 -19.38
N TYR A 109 -3.49 -18.00 -18.10
CA TYR A 109 -2.66 -17.16 -17.24
C TYR A 109 -2.41 -17.79 -15.86
N LEU A 110 -1.25 -17.49 -15.28
CA LEU A 110 -0.81 -17.93 -13.95
C LEU A 110 -0.07 -16.78 -13.26
N ILE A 111 -0.42 -16.48 -12.01
CA ILE A 111 0.43 -15.69 -11.11
C ILE A 111 1.04 -16.64 -10.08
N ASP A 112 2.35 -16.53 -9.90
CA ASP A 112 3.20 -17.30 -9.00
C ASP A 112 3.86 -16.31 -8.02
N SER A 113 3.87 -16.59 -6.71
CA SER A 113 4.60 -15.78 -5.72
C SER A 113 6.08 -16.10 -5.84
N ASP A 114 6.91 -15.09 -6.15
CA ASP A 114 8.26 -15.37 -6.63
C ASP A 114 9.10 -16.10 -5.58
N GLY A 115 9.65 -17.27 -5.95
CA GLY A 115 10.40 -18.19 -5.09
C GLY A 115 9.66 -18.81 -3.88
N ARG A 116 8.45 -18.38 -3.49
CA ARG A 116 7.80 -18.86 -2.25
C ARG A 116 7.18 -20.25 -2.41
N LYS A 117 7.09 -20.98 -1.30
CA LYS A 117 6.53 -22.36 -1.23
C LYS A 117 5.18 -22.34 -0.53
N ALA A 118 4.14 -22.84 -1.18
CA ALA A 118 2.80 -22.93 -0.61
C ALA A 118 2.73 -23.95 0.54
N VAL A 119 1.97 -23.62 1.59
CA VAL A 119 1.64 -24.53 2.69
C VAL A 119 0.51 -25.47 2.27
N ALA A 120 0.79 -26.33 1.28
CA ALA A 120 -0.05 -27.44 0.83
C ALA A 120 -1.54 -27.11 0.53
N GLY A 121 -1.82 -25.89 0.07
CA GLY A 121 -3.17 -25.41 -0.27
C GLY A 121 -3.52 -25.54 -1.76
N LEU A 122 -4.83 -25.48 -2.05
CA LEU A 122 -5.38 -25.30 -3.41
C LEU A 122 -6.31 -24.09 -3.40
N ILE A 123 -5.87 -22.98 -4.01
CA ILE A 123 -6.70 -21.77 -4.16
C ILE A 123 -8.02 -22.14 -4.87
N PRO A 124 -9.20 -21.86 -4.26
CA PRO A 124 -10.50 -22.38 -4.69
C PRO A 124 -10.91 -21.99 -6.11
N ASP A 125 -10.60 -20.77 -6.58
CA ASP A 125 -10.98 -20.31 -7.93
C ASP A 125 -10.33 -21.12 -9.07
N ALA A 126 -9.27 -21.89 -8.77
CA ALA A 126 -8.72 -22.87 -9.72
C ALA A 126 -9.74 -23.96 -10.12
N ARG A 127 -10.87 -24.11 -9.42
CA ARG A 127 -11.87 -25.16 -9.66
C ARG A 127 -12.73 -24.94 -10.91
N HIS A 128 -12.93 -23.71 -11.38
CA HIS A 128 -13.88 -23.43 -12.46
C HIS A 128 -13.34 -23.61 -13.88
N SER A 129 -12.01 -23.48 -14.11
CA SER A 129 -11.41 -23.62 -15.45
C SER A 129 -10.50 -24.85 -15.61
N ALA A 130 -10.05 -25.50 -14.53
CA ALA A 130 -8.94 -26.46 -14.58
C ALA A 130 -9.34 -27.93 -14.91
N ARG A 131 -10.13 -28.18 -15.97
CA ARG A 131 -10.38 -29.58 -16.42
C ARG A 131 -9.26 -30.18 -17.28
N THR A 132 -8.29 -29.36 -17.73
CA THR A 132 -7.21 -29.77 -18.64
C THR A 132 -5.80 -29.65 -18.03
N ALA A 133 -5.63 -28.83 -16.98
CA ALA A 133 -4.32 -28.49 -16.39
C ALA A 133 -3.73 -29.57 -15.46
N ARG A 134 -3.82 -30.86 -15.80
CA ARG A 134 -3.38 -31.97 -14.93
C ARG A 134 -2.02 -32.58 -15.30
N ARG A 135 -0.94 -31.82 -15.18
CA ARG A 135 0.39 -32.32 -14.76
C ARG A 135 1.38 -31.19 -14.46
N ARG A 136 2.07 -31.29 -13.32
CA ARG A 136 3.25 -30.49 -12.90
C ARG A 136 3.04 -28.96 -12.78
N SER A 137 2.31 -28.54 -11.75
CA SER A 137 2.84 -27.45 -10.92
C SER A 137 3.99 -28.03 -10.08
N SER A 138 5.11 -27.31 -9.97
CA SER A 138 6.34 -27.76 -9.32
C SER A 138 6.66 -26.92 -8.08
N ALA A 139 6.02 -27.26 -6.96
CA ALA A 139 6.32 -26.78 -5.60
C ALA A 139 6.30 -25.26 -5.32
N GLY A 140 6.15 -24.40 -6.33
CA GLY A 140 6.04 -22.95 -6.25
C GLY A 140 4.63 -22.46 -5.90
N GLY A 141 4.59 -21.27 -5.32
CA GLY A 141 3.40 -20.66 -4.75
C GLY A 141 2.46 -20.00 -5.76
N LYS A 142 1.56 -20.76 -6.38
CA LYS A 142 0.45 -20.18 -7.15
C LYS A 142 -0.35 -19.16 -6.32
N LEU A 143 -0.61 -17.97 -6.88
CA LEU A 143 -1.47 -16.92 -6.34
C LEU A 143 -2.81 -16.79 -7.10
N ALA A 144 -2.81 -16.96 -8.43
CA ALA A 144 -4.03 -16.99 -9.25
C ALA A 144 -3.79 -17.75 -10.56
N ALA A 145 -4.85 -18.21 -11.23
CA ALA A 145 -4.80 -18.63 -12.63
C ALA A 145 -6.21 -18.71 -13.22
N GLY A 146 -6.34 -18.50 -14.52
CA GLY A 146 -7.59 -18.63 -15.26
C GLY A 146 -7.36 -18.96 -16.73
N LEU A 147 -8.46 -19.15 -17.43
CA LEU A 147 -8.54 -19.35 -18.88
C LEU A 147 -9.56 -18.36 -19.45
N ILE A 148 -9.19 -17.60 -20.47
CA ILE A 148 -10.11 -16.73 -21.22
C ILE A 148 -10.25 -17.31 -22.64
N PRO A 149 -11.38 -17.97 -22.97
CA PRO A 149 -11.65 -18.47 -24.32
C PRO A 149 -12.13 -17.37 -25.27
N ASP A 150 -11.97 -17.59 -26.58
CA ASP A 150 -12.49 -16.77 -27.69
C ASP A 150 -12.17 -15.26 -27.56
N ALA A 151 -10.93 -14.95 -27.15
CA ALA A 151 -10.52 -13.62 -26.71
C ALA A 151 -10.27 -12.57 -27.83
N GLY A 152 -10.86 -12.73 -29.02
CA GLY A 152 -10.88 -11.72 -30.09
C GLY A 152 -10.26 -12.14 -31.42
N THR A 153 -9.92 -11.16 -32.27
CA THR A 153 -9.30 -11.42 -33.58
C THR A 153 -8.48 -10.21 -34.04
N ILE A 154 -7.15 -10.36 -33.98
CA ILE A 154 -6.20 -9.32 -34.35
C ILE A 154 -6.27 -9.10 -35.85
N ARG A 155 -6.38 -7.84 -36.28
CA ARG A 155 -6.50 -7.46 -37.69
C ARG A 155 -5.20 -7.74 -38.46
N ALA A 156 -5.31 -7.90 -39.78
CA ALA A 156 -4.16 -7.98 -40.69
C ALA A 156 -3.28 -6.73 -40.56
N HIS A 157 -1.95 -6.91 -40.47
CA HIS A 157 -0.95 -5.86 -40.21
C HIS A 157 -1.32 -4.92 -39.04
N GLY A 158 -2.08 -5.42 -38.07
CA GLY A 158 -2.66 -4.64 -36.99
C GLY A 158 -2.09 -4.98 -35.62
N GLU A 159 -2.44 -4.16 -34.65
CA GLU A 159 -2.13 -4.37 -33.23
C GLU A 159 -3.44 -4.30 -32.42
N GLU A 160 -3.55 -5.15 -31.39
CA GLU A 160 -4.73 -5.22 -30.53
C GLU A 160 -4.29 -5.30 -29.06
N THR A 161 -4.89 -4.46 -28.21
CA THR A 161 -4.64 -4.47 -26.75
C THR A 161 -5.66 -5.37 -26.07
N VAL A 162 -5.24 -6.58 -25.73
CA VAL A 162 -6.05 -7.59 -25.06
C VAL A 162 -5.95 -7.39 -23.55
N LYS A 163 -7.10 -7.32 -22.88
CA LYS A 163 -7.18 -7.15 -21.42
C LYS A 163 -7.31 -8.49 -20.72
N VAL A 164 -6.36 -8.82 -19.85
CA VAL A 164 -6.44 -9.98 -18.96
C VAL A 164 -6.84 -9.49 -17.56
N PRO A 165 -8.12 -9.60 -17.16
CA PRO A 165 -8.55 -9.34 -15.79
C PRO A 165 -8.13 -10.49 -14.87
N ILE A 166 -7.52 -10.17 -13.74
CA ILE A 166 -7.06 -11.13 -12.73
C ILE A 166 -7.48 -10.63 -11.35
N THR A 167 -8.32 -11.39 -10.66
CA THR A 167 -8.59 -11.16 -9.23
C THR A 167 -7.52 -11.86 -8.38
N LEU A 168 -7.09 -11.20 -7.31
CA LEU A 168 -6.41 -11.80 -6.16
C LEU A 168 -7.32 -11.70 -4.94
N ASP A 169 -7.50 -12.82 -4.24
CA ASP A 169 -8.13 -12.88 -2.92
C ASP A 169 -7.04 -12.98 -1.84
N PHE A 170 -7.03 -12.02 -0.91
CA PHE A 170 -6.00 -11.92 0.11
C PHE A 170 -6.22 -12.87 1.29
N ASP A 171 -7.43 -13.38 1.50
CA ASP A 171 -7.73 -14.36 2.54
C ASP A 171 -7.27 -15.77 2.10
N ASP A 172 -7.45 -16.11 0.82
CA ASP A 172 -6.85 -17.30 0.19
C ASP A 172 -5.31 -17.26 0.19
N ILE A 173 -4.72 -16.11 -0.12
CA ILE A 173 -3.25 -15.96 -0.14
C ILE A 173 -2.70 -16.11 1.29
N ARG A 174 -3.22 -15.39 2.29
CA ARG A 174 -2.74 -15.50 3.68
C ARG A 174 -2.96 -16.89 4.30
N SER A 175 -3.99 -17.61 3.88
CA SER A 175 -4.20 -19.00 4.34
C SER A 175 -3.30 -20.03 3.61
N THR A 176 -2.78 -19.69 2.43
CA THR A 176 -1.84 -20.53 1.66
C THR A 176 -0.37 -20.32 2.04
N TYR A 177 0.01 -19.14 2.56
CA TYR A 177 1.40 -18.76 2.87
C TYR A 177 1.53 -18.19 4.30
N ALA A 178 2.04 -18.99 5.23
CA ALA A 178 2.17 -18.60 6.64
C ALA A 178 3.23 -17.50 6.91
N ASP A 179 4.11 -17.21 5.93
CA ASP A 179 5.07 -16.11 5.94
C ASP A 179 4.47 -14.77 5.49
N ILE A 180 3.32 -14.79 4.80
CA ILE A 180 2.67 -13.59 4.26
C ILE A 180 1.82 -12.93 5.34
N LYS A 181 2.14 -11.68 5.66
CA LYS A 181 1.45 -10.87 6.66
C LYS A 181 0.63 -9.76 5.99
N PRO A 182 -0.52 -9.36 6.56
CA PRO A 182 -1.12 -8.07 6.23
C PRO A 182 -0.09 -6.94 6.40
N GLY A 183 -0.15 -5.94 5.52
CA GLY A 183 0.79 -4.83 5.45
C GLY A 183 1.98 -5.06 4.51
N SER A 184 2.31 -6.32 4.20
CA SER A 184 3.51 -6.66 3.41
C SER A 184 3.31 -6.53 1.89
N ILE A 185 4.42 -6.33 1.18
CA ILE A 185 4.50 -6.35 -0.29
C ILE A 185 5.07 -7.72 -0.74
N ILE A 186 4.49 -8.28 -1.79
CA ILE A 186 4.85 -9.60 -2.33
C ILE A 186 5.33 -9.44 -3.78
N PRO A 187 6.56 -9.88 -4.13
CA PRO A 187 6.96 -10.04 -5.52
C PRO A 187 6.22 -11.23 -6.13
N TYR A 188 5.70 -11.04 -7.35
CA TYR A 188 5.04 -12.07 -8.14
C TYR A 188 5.65 -12.17 -9.54
N LEU A 189 5.54 -13.36 -10.12
CA LEU A 189 5.80 -13.63 -11.53
C LEU A 189 4.48 -13.98 -12.21
N LEU A 190 3.98 -13.05 -13.01
CA LEU A 190 2.87 -13.28 -13.94
C LEU A 190 3.42 -14.01 -15.17
N ARG A 191 2.72 -15.08 -15.58
CA ARG A 191 2.98 -15.82 -16.81
C ARG A 191 1.67 -15.90 -17.59
N VAL A 192 1.67 -15.42 -18.82
CA VAL A 192 0.52 -15.49 -19.73
C VAL A 192 0.94 -16.27 -20.98
N ILE A 193 0.05 -17.12 -21.48
CA ILE A 193 0.27 -17.88 -22.70
C ILE A 193 -0.93 -17.64 -23.61
N PHE A 194 -0.70 -16.90 -24.69
CA PHE A 194 -1.69 -16.71 -25.74
C PHE A 194 -1.63 -17.88 -26.72
N LEU A 195 -2.77 -18.52 -26.97
CA LEU A 195 -2.94 -19.53 -28.00
C LEU A 195 -3.65 -18.86 -29.19
N VAL A 196 -2.95 -18.76 -30.31
CA VAL A 196 -3.42 -18.09 -31.52
C VAL A 196 -3.35 -19.04 -32.72
N ASP A 197 -4.38 -19.04 -33.56
CA ASP A 197 -4.44 -19.90 -34.75
C ASP A 197 -3.99 -19.07 -35.97
N VAL A 198 -2.71 -19.17 -36.33
CA VAL A 198 -2.11 -18.36 -37.41
C VAL A 198 -2.22 -19.13 -38.72
N PRO A 199 -2.79 -18.56 -39.80
CA PRO A 199 -2.79 -19.21 -41.10
C PRO A 199 -1.37 -19.63 -41.53
N VAL A 200 -1.27 -20.76 -42.25
CA VAL A 200 -0.03 -21.50 -42.57
C VAL A 200 0.65 -22.18 -41.37
N PHE A 201 0.88 -21.48 -40.25
CA PHE A 201 1.58 -22.05 -39.08
C PHE A 201 0.70 -22.88 -38.13
N GLY A 202 -0.62 -22.69 -38.18
CA GLY A 202 -1.58 -23.27 -37.25
C GLY A 202 -1.52 -22.68 -35.84
N ARG A 203 -1.91 -23.49 -34.84
CA ARG A 203 -1.97 -23.11 -33.43
C ARG A 203 -0.59 -23.00 -32.81
N ILE A 204 -0.14 -21.77 -32.60
CA ILE A 204 1.11 -21.47 -31.90
C ILE A 204 0.85 -20.90 -30.50
N LYS A 205 1.90 -20.91 -29.66
CA LYS A 205 1.89 -20.31 -28.33
C LYS A 205 2.81 -19.09 -28.28
N ILE A 206 2.32 -18.01 -27.69
CA ILE A 206 3.10 -16.82 -27.35
C ILE A 206 3.17 -16.74 -25.80
N PRO A 207 4.25 -17.25 -25.18
CA PRO A 207 4.48 -17.08 -23.74
C PRO A 207 4.96 -15.65 -23.45
N LEU A 208 4.52 -15.10 -22.31
CA LEU A 208 4.82 -13.75 -21.85
C LEU A 208 4.98 -13.80 -20.32
N ASP A 209 6.21 -13.64 -19.85
CA ASP A 209 6.54 -13.60 -18.42
C ASP A 209 6.80 -12.15 -17.96
N LYS A 210 6.28 -11.75 -16.80
CA LYS A 210 6.45 -10.41 -16.24
C LYS A 210 6.50 -10.46 -14.71
N SER A 211 7.59 -9.98 -14.11
CA SER A 211 7.66 -9.75 -12.67
C SER A 211 6.93 -8.46 -12.27
N GLY A 212 6.44 -8.42 -11.03
CA GLY A 212 5.80 -7.25 -10.43
C GLY A 212 5.65 -7.40 -8.92
N GLU A 213 5.06 -6.40 -8.28
CA GLU A 213 4.80 -6.40 -6.83
C GLU A 213 3.32 -6.15 -6.55
N ILE A 214 2.78 -6.81 -5.51
CA ILE A 214 1.42 -6.62 -5.02
C ILE A 214 1.45 -6.42 -3.49
N PRO A 215 0.82 -5.37 -2.93
CA PRO A 215 0.62 -5.25 -1.49
C PRO A 215 -0.53 -6.18 -1.04
N ILE A 216 -0.46 -6.65 0.21
CA ILE A 216 -1.66 -7.04 0.96
C ILE A 216 -1.95 -5.94 1.97
N PRO A 217 -2.94 -5.06 1.74
CA PRO A 217 -3.19 -3.94 2.63
C PRO A 217 -3.63 -4.38 4.03
N TYR A 218 -3.23 -3.60 5.03
CA TYR A 218 -3.75 -3.67 6.39
C TYR A 218 -4.37 -2.32 6.78
N LYS A 219 -5.42 -2.36 7.60
CA LYS A 219 -6.01 -1.13 8.15
C LYS A 219 -5.00 -0.43 9.06
N PRO A 220 -4.88 0.91 9.04
CA PRO A 220 -4.14 1.61 10.09
C PRO A 220 -4.81 1.41 11.45
N ASP A 221 -4.00 1.25 12.48
CA ASP A 221 -4.48 1.19 13.86
C ASP A 221 -4.61 2.62 14.42
N VAL A 222 -5.63 2.86 15.24
CA VAL A 222 -5.96 4.18 15.79
C VAL A 222 -5.93 4.13 17.32
N ASP A 223 -5.34 5.12 17.97
CA ASP A 223 -5.42 5.33 19.42
C ASP A 223 -5.64 6.82 19.80
N VAL A 224 -5.96 7.06 21.08
CA VAL A 224 -6.21 8.39 21.66
C VAL A 224 -5.12 8.68 22.69
N ASP A 225 -4.06 9.40 22.29
CA ASP A 225 -2.92 9.75 23.16
C ASP A 225 -3.34 10.56 24.39
N LYS A 226 -4.26 11.52 24.18
CA LYS A 226 -4.89 12.40 25.18
C LYS A 226 -6.02 13.22 24.56
N ILE A 227 -6.97 13.65 25.40
CA ILE A 227 -7.98 14.67 25.05
C ILE A 227 -7.68 15.90 25.91
N LYS A 228 -7.34 17.03 25.27
CA LYS A 228 -7.16 18.33 25.95
C LYS A 228 -8.47 19.12 25.90
N PHE A 229 -8.85 19.76 27.00
CA PHE A 229 -10.07 20.56 27.13
C PHE A 229 -9.69 22.03 27.21
N HIS A 230 -10.29 22.88 26.36
CA HIS A 230 -9.92 24.30 26.26
C HIS A 230 -10.93 25.19 26.99
N HIS A 231 -12.21 25.06 26.65
CA HIS A 231 -13.31 25.73 27.35
C HIS A 231 -14.31 24.68 27.86
N PHE A 232 -14.79 24.85 29.09
CA PHE A 232 -15.78 23.96 29.70
C PHE A 232 -16.93 24.77 30.29
N SER A 233 -18.14 24.59 29.76
CA SER A 233 -19.39 25.15 30.28
C SER A 233 -20.54 24.16 30.12
N PHE A 234 -21.67 24.42 30.79
CA PHE A 234 -22.88 23.59 30.68
C PHE A 234 -23.56 23.68 29.31
N GLU A 235 -23.34 24.76 28.55
CA GLU A 235 -23.96 24.98 27.25
C GLU A 235 -23.08 24.48 26.11
N GLU A 236 -21.77 24.74 26.18
CA GLU A 236 -20.77 24.36 25.18
C GLU A 236 -19.42 24.03 25.86
N THR A 237 -18.75 22.97 25.40
CA THR A 237 -17.40 22.57 25.78
C THR A 237 -16.59 22.30 24.52
N THR A 238 -15.37 22.84 24.46
CA THR A 238 -14.45 22.67 23.35
C THR A 238 -13.18 21.91 23.78
N ALA A 239 -12.74 20.98 22.93
CA ALA A 239 -11.63 20.09 23.22
C ALA A 239 -10.87 19.70 21.94
N THR A 240 -9.64 19.20 22.09
CA THR A 240 -8.82 18.64 21.02
C THR A 240 -8.44 17.21 21.36
N ILE A 241 -8.78 16.29 20.46
CA ILE A 241 -8.33 14.90 20.50
C ILE A 241 -6.95 14.85 19.87
N HIS A 242 -5.95 14.38 20.61
CA HIS A 242 -4.69 13.94 20.03
C HIS A 242 -4.84 12.48 19.64
N LEU A 243 -5.04 12.21 18.35
CA LEU A 243 -5.08 10.85 17.80
C LEU A 243 -3.70 10.42 17.34
N SER A 244 -3.35 9.16 17.58
CA SER A 244 -2.24 8.48 16.92
C SER A 244 -2.78 7.51 15.88
N LEU A 245 -2.22 7.57 14.67
CA LEU A 245 -2.59 6.78 13.51
C LEU A 245 -1.34 6.00 13.06
N GLU A 246 -1.33 4.69 13.32
CA GLU A 246 -0.21 3.79 13.09
C GLU A 246 -0.38 3.02 11.78
N ASN A 247 0.52 3.25 10.83
CA ASN A 247 0.53 2.57 9.54
C ASN A 247 1.45 1.34 9.57
N LYS A 248 0.88 0.15 9.78
CA LYS A 248 1.62 -1.12 9.76
C LYS A 248 1.87 -1.70 8.34
N ASN A 249 1.66 -0.91 7.29
CA ASN A 249 1.99 -1.30 5.92
C ASN A 249 3.46 -0.97 5.59
N ASP A 250 4.07 -1.75 4.71
CA ASP A 250 5.42 -1.54 4.16
C ASP A 250 5.47 -0.45 3.07
N PHE A 251 4.35 0.25 2.86
CA PHE A 251 4.18 1.38 1.94
C PHE A 251 3.51 2.56 2.65
N ASP A 252 3.82 3.76 2.17
CA ASP A 252 3.27 5.01 2.70
C ASP A 252 1.81 5.19 2.28
N LEU A 253 1.02 5.83 3.15
CA LEU A 253 -0.38 6.20 2.88
C LEU A 253 -0.49 7.72 2.81
N GLY A 254 -0.85 8.28 1.66
CA GLY A 254 -1.21 9.70 1.55
C GLY A 254 -2.66 9.88 1.98
N LEU A 255 -2.92 10.34 3.20
CA LEU A 255 -4.27 10.62 3.67
C LEU A 255 -4.87 11.78 2.86
N ASN A 256 -6.04 11.55 2.27
CA ASN A 256 -6.84 12.57 1.58
C ASN A 256 -8.10 12.93 2.38
N LEU A 257 -8.70 11.93 3.05
CA LEU A 257 -9.92 12.09 3.83
C LEU A 257 -9.90 11.18 5.05
N LEU A 258 -10.32 11.70 6.19
CA LEU A 258 -10.64 10.94 7.41
C LEU A 258 -12.08 11.24 7.81
N GLN A 259 -13.00 10.31 7.52
CA GLN A 259 -14.34 10.29 8.10
C GLN A 259 -14.30 9.44 9.37
N TYR A 260 -14.74 9.97 10.51
CA TYR A 260 -14.75 9.22 11.77
C TYR A 260 -15.96 9.54 12.65
N GLU A 261 -16.37 8.54 13.43
CA GLU A 261 -17.30 8.65 14.55
C GLU A 261 -16.58 8.18 15.82
N MET A 262 -16.73 8.93 16.92
CA MET A 262 -16.17 8.61 18.24
C MET A 262 -17.26 8.53 19.30
N TRP A 263 -17.23 7.46 20.10
CA TRP A 263 -18.07 7.23 21.27
C TRP A 263 -17.24 7.33 22.55
N LEU A 264 -17.86 7.84 23.63
CA LEU A 264 -17.32 7.81 25.00
C LEU A 264 -18.36 7.12 25.89
N GLY A 265 -18.01 5.95 26.42
CA GLY A 265 -19.01 5.01 26.93
C GLY A 265 -19.94 4.54 25.81
N ASP A 266 -21.25 4.66 26.04
CA ASP A 266 -22.30 4.31 25.08
C ASP A 266 -22.78 5.52 24.24
N ASP A 267 -22.40 6.75 24.62
CA ASP A 267 -22.82 7.99 23.97
C ASP A 267 -21.92 8.30 22.75
N SER A 268 -22.52 8.66 21.60
CA SER A 268 -21.78 9.19 20.44
C SER A 268 -21.46 10.67 20.64
N VAL A 269 -20.22 11.06 20.39
CA VAL A 269 -19.63 12.33 20.86
C VAL A 269 -19.18 13.24 19.71
N VAL A 270 -18.66 12.64 18.64
CA VAL A 270 -18.24 13.35 17.43
C VAL A 270 -18.51 12.47 16.23
N GLU A 271 -19.21 13.01 15.24
CA GLU A 271 -19.14 12.56 13.84
C GLU A 271 -18.50 13.71 13.05
N ALA A 272 -17.40 13.47 12.35
CA ALA A 272 -16.70 14.51 11.61
C ALA A 272 -15.90 13.98 10.42
N GLU A 273 -15.64 14.88 9.46
CA GLU A 273 -14.83 14.66 8.28
C GLU A 273 -13.65 15.65 8.29
N LEU A 274 -12.44 15.13 8.07
CA LEU A 274 -11.20 15.90 8.01
C LEU A 274 -10.51 15.67 6.66
N THR A 275 -10.34 16.72 5.88
CA THR A 275 -9.69 16.73 4.55
C THR A 275 -8.21 17.11 4.64
N ASP A 276 -7.54 16.79 5.75
CA ASP A 276 -6.15 17.21 5.98
C ASP A 276 -5.15 16.28 5.28
N SER A 277 -4.47 16.80 4.27
CA SER A 277 -3.68 16.00 3.33
C SER A 277 -2.29 15.66 3.89
N THR A 278 -2.20 14.60 4.71
CA THR A 278 -0.99 14.21 5.43
C THR A 278 -0.45 12.85 4.96
N ARG A 279 0.87 12.79 4.69
CA ARG A 279 1.56 11.51 4.44
C ARG A 279 1.78 10.77 5.77
N ILE A 280 1.36 9.51 5.82
CA ILE A 280 1.65 8.58 6.91
C ILE A 280 2.73 7.62 6.38
N GLU A 281 3.92 7.68 6.97
CA GLU A 281 5.06 6.86 6.55
C GLU A 281 4.82 5.36 6.81
N LYS A 282 5.45 4.49 6.00
CA LYS A 282 5.45 3.04 6.23
C LYS A 282 6.04 2.67 7.59
N GLN A 283 5.39 1.74 8.28
CA GLN A 283 5.72 1.34 9.67
C GLN A 283 5.82 2.54 10.64
N GLY A 284 5.12 3.64 10.36
CA GLY A 284 5.19 4.91 11.08
C GLY A 284 3.92 5.26 11.88
N ILE A 285 4.04 6.24 12.78
CA ILE A 285 2.92 6.77 13.58
C ILE A 285 2.78 8.26 13.32
N THR A 286 1.67 8.66 12.72
CA THR A 286 1.29 10.08 12.54
C THR A 286 0.40 10.52 13.70
N LYS A 287 0.68 11.70 14.27
CA LYS A 287 -0.16 12.31 15.32
C LYS A 287 -1.01 13.43 14.75
N MET A 288 -2.32 13.33 14.91
CA MET A 288 -3.31 14.30 14.43
C MET A 288 -3.96 15.02 15.61
N GLN A 289 -4.36 16.28 15.41
CA GLN A 289 -5.04 17.09 16.41
C GLN A 289 -6.41 17.48 15.87
N ILE A 290 -7.47 16.80 16.34
CA ILE A 290 -8.83 17.05 15.84
C ILE A 290 -9.61 17.85 16.90
N PRO A 291 -9.97 19.12 16.62
CA PRO A 291 -10.82 19.90 17.49
C PRO A 291 -12.27 19.41 17.39
N PHE A 292 -12.98 19.37 18.52
CA PHE A 292 -14.40 19.09 18.58
C PHE A 292 -15.11 19.95 19.63
N THR A 293 -16.39 20.19 19.39
CA THR A 293 -17.28 20.96 20.26
C THR A 293 -18.49 20.10 20.58
N PHE A 294 -18.86 20.04 21.86
CA PHE A 294 -20.02 19.29 22.33
C PHE A 294 -20.69 20.01 23.51
N ARG A 295 -21.86 19.54 23.95
CA ARG A 295 -22.57 20.10 25.10
C ARG A 295 -22.59 19.06 26.22
N PRO A 296 -22.01 19.29 27.42
CA PRO A 296 -21.88 18.25 28.45
C PRO A 296 -23.21 17.62 28.91
N LYS A 297 -24.33 18.33 28.77
CA LYS A 297 -25.67 17.82 29.05
C LYS A 297 -26.10 16.66 28.13
N ASP A 298 -25.55 16.59 26.93
CA ASP A 298 -25.91 15.59 25.90
C ASP A 298 -25.11 14.28 26.08
N LEU A 299 -23.97 14.31 26.81
CA LEU A 299 -23.01 13.19 26.96
C LEU A 299 -22.99 12.59 28.38
N GLY A 300 -24.09 12.80 29.12
CA GLY A 300 -24.43 12.12 30.36
C GLY A 300 -23.25 11.82 31.30
N SER A 301 -23.15 10.55 31.72
CA SER A 301 -22.17 10.07 32.69
C SER A 301 -20.73 10.04 32.17
N ALA A 302 -20.51 9.87 30.86
CA ALA A 302 -19.18 9.69 30.30
C ALA A 302 -18.26 10.90 30.58
N VAL A 303 -18.78 12.12 30.36
CA VAL A 303 -18.07 13.37 30.67
C VAL A 303 -17.90 13.56 32.18
N TRP A 304 -18.92 13.23 32.99
CA TRP A 304 -18.82 13.34 34.45
C TRP A 304 -17.74 12.44 35.05
N ASP A 305 -17.58 11.20 34.56
CA ASP A 305 -16.59 10.26 35.10
C ASP A 305 -15.18 10.48 34.54
N MET A 306 -15.03 11.08 33.34
CA MET A 306 -13.77 11.71 32.93
C MET A 306 -13.37 12.84 33.90
N ILE A 307 -14.26 13.79 34.18
CA ILE A 307 -14.01 14.94 35.07
C ILE A 307 -13.67 14.50 36.50
N ARG A 308 -14.29 13.41 36.99
CA ARG A 308 -13.99 12.81 38.30
C ARG A 308 -12.68 12.01 38.33
N GLY A 309 -11.92 11.96 37.23
CA GLY A 309 -10.65 11.24 37.14
C GLY A 309 -10.77 9.72 37.10
N ARG A 310 -11.99 9.17 36.93
CA ARG A 310 -12.21 7.73 36.74
C ARG A 310 -11.78 7.27 35.34
N GLY A 311 -11.87 8.19 34.38
CA GLY A 311 -11.69 7.90 32.96
C GLY A 311 -12.98 7.34 32.35
N THR A 312 -12.98 7.11 31.05
CA THR A 312 -14.08 6.44 30.35
C THR A 312 -13.54 5.51 29.26
N GLY A 313 -14.33 4.50 28.91
CA GLY A 313 -14.10 3.72 27.70
C GLY A 313 -14.37 4.58 26.46
N TYR A 314 -13.62 4.37 25.39
CA TYR A 314 -13.86 5.00 24.10
C TYR A 314 -13.91 3.96 22.99
N SER A 315 -14.62 4.30 21.92
CA SER A 315 -14.53 3.61 20.64
C SER A 315 -14.40 4.65 19.51
N ILE A 316 -13.67 4.30 18.46
CA ILE A 316 -13.59 5.06 17.20
C ILE A 316 -13.88 4.11 16.06
N LYS A 317 -14.67 4.55 15.09
CA LYS A 317 -14.86 3.89 13.80
C LYS A 317 -14.77 4.94 12.71
N GLY A 318 -14.47 4.53 11.48
CA GLY A 318 -14.35 5.48 10.40
C GLY A 318 -13.90 4.84 9.09
N LYS A 319 -13.66 5.70 8.12
CA LYS A 319 -13.12 5.37 6.81
C LYS A 319 -12.08 6.42 6.46
N ILE A 320 -10.91 5.97 6.03
CA ILE A 320 -9.90 6.83 5.43
C ILE A 320 -9.89 6.61 3.92
N ASP A 321 -9.76 7.72 3.19
CA ASP A 321 -9.42 7.74 1.77
C ASP A 321 -7.92 8.03 1.67
N VAL A 322 -7.17 7.11 1.09
CA VAL A 322 -5.70 7.20 1.01
C VAL A 322 -5.22 6.92 -0.41
N ASP A 323 -4.31 7.76 -0.90
CA ASP A 323 -3.52 7.44 -2.09
C ASP A 323 -2.29 6.62 -1.70
N THR A 324 -2.05 5.54 -2.44
CA THR A 324 -0.91 4.64 -2.24
C THR A 324 -0.13 4.49 -3.56
N PRO A 325 1.12 3.98 -3.54
CA PRO A 325 1.86 3.67 -4.76
C PRO A 325 1.15 2.71 -5.73
N PHE A 326 0.14 1.99 -5.25
CA PHE A 326 -0.63 0.99 -5.99
C PHE A 326 -2.03 1.48 -6.42
N GLY A 327 -2.37 2.74 -6.12
CA GLY A 327 -3.67 3.36 -6.42
C GLY A 327 -4.35 3.96 -5.18
N ASN A 328 -5.49 4.63 -5.41
CA ASN A 328 -6.37 5.10 -4.35
C ASN A 328 -7.05 3.91 -3.63
N MET A 329 -7.18 4.00 -2.32
CA MET A 329 -7.71 2.93 -1.47
C MET A 329 -8.58 3.52 -0.36
N LYS A 330 -9.71 2.87 -0.08
CA LYS A 330 -10.61 3.25 1.03
C LYS A 330 -10.51 2.19 2.12
N LEU A 331 -9.89 2.54 3.25
CA LEU A 331 -9.63 1.63 4.36
C LEU A 331 -10.56 1.94 5.54
N PRO A 332 -11.19 0.94 6.18
CA PRO A 332 -11.87 1.15 7.44
C PRO A 332 -10.85 1.38 8.55
N ILE A 333 -11.23 2.19 9.54
CA ILE A 333 -10.56 2.25 10.84
C ILE A 333 -11.57 1.83 11.92
N ASP A 334 -11.12 1.04 12.89
CA ASP A 334 -11.91 0.62 14.03
C ASP A 334 -11.02 0.35 15.25
N LYS A 335 -11.45 0.89 16.39
CA LYS A 335 -10.87 0.73 17.72
C LYS A 335 -12.01 0.70 18.73
N VAL A 336 -12.09 -0.34 19.56
CA VAL A 336 -13.19 -0.54 20.52
C VAL A 336 -12.61 -0.81 21.90
N GLY A 337 -13.19 -0.18 22.93
CA GLY A 337 -12.84 -0.46 24.34
C GLY A 337 -11.48 0.06 24.79
N GLY A 338 -10.92 1.07 24.12
CA GLY A 338 -9.77 1.79 24.65
C GLY A 338 -10.17 2.62 25.88
N THR A 339 -9.22 3.01 26.73
CA THR A 339 -9.50 3.76 27.96
C THR A 339 -8.86 5.14 27.92
N THR A 340 -9.63 6.22 27.98
CA THR A 340 -9.07 7.58 28.14
C THR A 340 -9.00 7.96 29.62
N ARG A 341 -8.06 8.85 29.95
CA ARG A 341 -8.02 9.61 31.20
C ARG A 341 -7.69 11.06 30.89
N LEU A 342 -8.17 11.98 31.72
CA LEU A 342 -7.65 13.35 31.72
C LEU A 342 -6.20 13.31 32.24
N LYS A 343 -5.24 13.54 31.35
CA LYS A 343 -3.89 13.99 31.74
C LYS A 343 -3.95 15.48 32.06
N LYS A 344 -3.07 15.94 32.93
CA LYS A 344 -2.89 17.39 33.14
C LYS A 344 -1.81 17.90 32.19
N ASP A 345 -1.80 19.19 31.92
CA ASP A 345 -0.73 19.80 31.12
C ASP A 345 0.63 19.73 31.82
N ASP A 346 0.64 19.52 33.14
CA ASP A 346 1.85 19.29 33.97
C ASP A 346 2.61 17.99 33.61
N ASP A 347 2.01 17.07 32.84
CA ASP A 347 2.60 15.77 32.47
C ASP A 347 3.47 15.82 31.19
N ASP A 348 3.46 16.92 30.43
CA ASP A 348 4.12 17.07 29.10
C ASP A 348 5.56 17.65 29.20
N ASP A 349 6.40 17.16 30.12
CA ASP A 349 7.74 17.74 30.44
C ASP A 349 8.86 17.37 29.42
N GLU A 350 8.58 17.48 28.11
CA GLU A 350 9.60 17.41 27.05
C GLU A 350 10.17 18.79 26.67
N ARG A 351 11.49 18.83 26.54
CA ARG A 351 12.30 20.02 26.81
C ARG A 351 12.43 21.02 25.64
N PHE A 352 11.36 21.75 25.32
CA PHE A 352 11.43 22.96 24.48
C PHE A 352 10.97 24.22 25.22
N GLY A 353 11.87 25.21 25.35
CA GLY A 353 11.68 26.35 26.23
C GLY A 353 11.22 27.62 25.52
N ALA A 354 10.01 28.10 25.87
CA ALA A 354 9.60 29.49 25.72
C ALA A 354 8.68 29.88 26.89
N LYS A 355 9.01 30.94 27.63
CA LYS A 355 8.15 31.48 28.70
C LYS A 355 7.22 32.56 28.17
N ASN A 356 5.91 32.39 28.32
CA ASN A 356 4.96 33.36 28.89
C ASN A 356 3.52 33.14 28.38
N SER A 357 2.57 32.79 29.25
CA SER A 357 1.43 33.66 29.65
C SER A 357 0.27 32.86 30.30
N ALA A 358 -0.40 33.53 31.26
CA ALA A 358 -1.73 33.25 31.84
C ALA A 358 -2.22 31.79 32.05
N GLU A 359 -2.32 31.38 33.33
CA GLU A 359 -3.04 30.17 33.76
C GLU A 359 -4.57 30.32 33.65
N PRO A 360 -5.28 29.23 33.32
CA PRO A 360 -6.69 29.04 33.72
C PRO A 360 -6.96 27.73 34.50
N SER A 361 -5.92 26.95 34.83
CA SER A 361 -6.02 25.56 35.35
C SER A 361 -6.68 25.43 36.72
N PHE A 362 -6.61 26.44 37.60
CA PHE A 362 -7.23 26.39 38.94
C PHE A 362 -8.75 26.59 38.94
N CYS A 363 -9.34 27.17 37.88
CA CYS A 363 -10.75 27.59 37.91
C CYS A 363 -11.74 26.41 37.87
N CYS A 364 -11.51 25.43 36.98
CA CYS A 364 -12.48 24.35 36.74
C CYS A 364 -12.78 23.50 37.98
N ILE A 365 -11.75 23.07 38.72
CA ILE A 365 -11.94 22.23 39.93
C ILE A 365 -12.60 23.03 41.07
N ALA A 366 -12.31 24.32 41.19
CA ALA A 366 -12.94 25.21 42.18
C ALA A 366 -14.43 25.44 41.85
N ALA A 367 -14.75 25.76 40.59
CA ALA A 367 -16.12 25.93 40.12
C ALA A 367 -16.95 24.64 40.28
N LEU A 368 -16.37 23.46 40.01
CA LEU A 368 -17.04 22.17 40.20
C LEU A 368 -17.33 21.85 41.68
N LYS A 369 -16.44 22.20 42.61
CA LYS A 369 -16.72 22.09 44.05
C LYS A 369 -17.86 23.02 44.48
N LEU A 370 -17.89 24.27 44.01
CA LEU A 370 -18.98 25.22 44.29
C LEU A 370 -20.31 24.77 43.69
N CYS A 371 -20.30 24.24 42.46
CA CYS A 371 -21.51 23.77 41.78
C CYS A 371 -22.09 22.51 42.45
N THR A 372 -21.25 21.53 42.82
CA THR A 372 -21.70 20.34 43.56
C THR A 372 -22.24 20.69 44.96
N LEU A 373 -21.59 21.62 45.68
CA LEU A 373 -22.14 22.15 46.94
C LEU A 373 -23.50 22.84 46.74
N SER A 374 -23.68 23.62 45.67
CA SER A 374 -24.94 24.30 45.34
C SER A 374 -26.08 23.30 45.06
N ILE A 375 -25.81 22.23 44.32
CA ILE A 375 -26.80 21.17 44.03
C ILE A 375 -27.19 20.43 45.32
N ILE A 376 -26.21 20.07 46.16
CA ILE A 376 -26.45 19.41 47.45
C ILE A 376 -27.25 20.32 48.40
N ALA A 377 -26.91 21.61 48.49
CA ALA A 377 -27.66 22.59 49.28
C ALA A 377 -29.11 22.73 48.78
N SER A 378 -29.32 22.77 47.46
CA SER A 378 -30.66 22.84 46.86
C SER A 378 -31.51 21.61 47.17
N GLN A 379 -30.91 20.41 47.16
CA GLN A 379 -31.60 19.18 47.57
C GLN A 379 -31.91 19.16 49.07
N LEU A 380 -31.01 19.66 49.93
CA LEU A 380 -31.27 19.79 51.37
C LEU A 380 -32.45 20.73 51.67
N VAL A 381 -32.55 21.86 50.96
CA VAL A 381 -33.67 22.80 51.11
C VAL A 381 -34.99 22.16 50.68
N LEU A 382 -35.03 21.41 49.58
CA LEU A 382 -36.21 20.64 49.18
C LEU A 382 -36.64 19.62 50.26
N LEU A 383 -35.69 18.84 50.78
CA LEU A 383 -35.96 17.83 51.81
C LEU A 383 -36.50 18.45 53.10
N ALA A 384 -35.93 19.58 53.55
CA ALA A 384 -36.41 20.31 54.72
C ALA A 384 -37.82 20.90 54.51
N SER A 385 -38.15 21.36 53.30
CA SER A 385 -39.51 21.82 52.96
C SER A 385 -40.53 20.68 52.95
N CYS A 386 -40.14 19.47 52.55
CA CYS A 386 -41.05 18.31 52.55
C CYS A 386 -41.37 17.78 53.96
N SER A 387 -40.50 17.95 54.96
CA SER A 387 -40.79 17.50 56.34
C SER A 387 -41.79 18.37 57.11
N GLY A 388 -42.09 19.59 56.63
CA GLY A 388 -42.89 20.58 57.36
C GLY A 388 -44.42 20.45 57.24
N SER A 389 -44.95 19.43 56.56
CA SER A 389 -46.38 19.34 56.19
C SER A 389 -47.10 18.07 56.65
N VAL A 390 -46.59 17.36 57.66
CA VAL A 390 -47.20 16.11 58.18
C VAL A 390 -47.38 16.14 59.71
N GLU A 391 -47.72 17.29 60.30
CA GLU A 391 -48.17 17.33 61.70
C GLU A 391 -49.20 18.43 62.00
N THR A 392 -50.46 18.15 61.68
CA THR A 392 -51.65 18.72 62.34
C THR A 392 -52.87 17.86 62.00
N ARG A 393 -53.71 17.54 62.98
CA ARG A 393 -54.90 16.69 62.85
C ARG A 393 -55.94 17.08 63.89
#